data_AF-A0A957N756-F1
#
_entry.id   AF-A0A957N756-F1
#
_cell.length_a   1.000
_cell.length_b   1.000
_cell.length_c   1.000
_cell.angle_alpha   90.00
_cell.angle_beta   90.00
_cell.angle_gamma   90.00
#
_symmetry.space_group_name_H-M   'P 1'
#
loop_
_entity.id
_entity.type
_entity.pdbx_description
1 polymer ?
#
loop_
_entity_poly.entity_id
_entity_poly.type
_entity_poly.pdbx_seq_one_letter_code
_entity_poly.pdbx_strand_id
1 'polypeptide(L)'
;VGWDVLDMDDLIYGTFMAHYSDARHPASRAWFGAANPLAWVMGLSWEEFNALTTAADAEYLDLFARELAQRDPETPLLVDGGLAHPAVLARVMPPARMVCVAVDDAVRAHCWEHAPARAEMRGWLAALPHPAEMWAKFLRHDRLMAQTMDAECTAAGITRVERGEYEPIDATAARVMEALHL
;
A
#
# COMPACT_ATOMS: atom_id res chain seq x y z
N VAL A 1 7.97 -15.20 -21.10
CA VAL A 1 7.82 -13.74 -21.25
C VAL A 1 8.36 -13.14 -19.97
N GLY A 2 9.36 -12.25 -20.05
CA GLY A 2 9.84 -11.51 -18.87
C GLY A 2 8.87 -10.38 -18.59
N TRP A 3 8.39 -10.29 -17.36
CA TRP A 3 7.60 -9.16 -16.89
C TRP A 3 8.53 -8.20 -16.18
N ASP A 4 8.42 -6.91 -16.48
CA ASP A 4 9.00 -5.92 -15.60
C ASP A 4 8.14 -5.86 -14.34
N VAL A 5 8.78 -5.93 -13.18
CA VAL A 5 8.13 -5.75 -11.88
C VAL A 5 8.55 -4.41 -11.33
N LEU A 6 7.59 -3.61 -10.92
CA LEU A 6 7.80 -2.30 -10.34
C LEU A 6 7.24 -2.31 -8.91
N ASP A 7 8.13 -2.10 -7.95
CA ASP A 7 7.79 -1.93 -6.54
C ASP A 7 7.36 -0.47 -6.33
N MET A 8 6.08 -0.28 -6.02
CA MET A 8 5.51 1.05 -5.84
C MET A 8 5.97 1.70 -4.53
N ASP A 9 6.28 0.93 -3.49
CA ASP A 9 6.81 1.46 -2.24
C ASP A 9 8.22 2.04 -2.46
N ASP A 10 9.07 1.35 -3.21
CA ASP A 10 10.39 1.85 -3.62
C ASP A 10 10.31 3.17 -4.39
N LEU A 11 9.27 3.36 -5.22
CA LEU A 11 9.04 4.65 -5.88
C LEU A 11 8.58 5.72 -4.89
N ILE A 12 7.55 5.42 -4.08
CA ILE A 12 6.92 6.38 -3.16
C ILE A 12 7.94 6.93 -2.15
N TYR A 13 8.73 6.06 -1.54
CA TYR A 13 9.71 6.40 -0.50
C TYR A 13 11.12 6.65 -1.05
N GLY A 14 11.35 6.38 -2.33
CA GLY A 14 12.61 6.62 -3.04
C GLY A 14 12.46 7.71 -4.10
N THR A 15 12.30 7.30 -5.36
CA THR A 15 12.37 8.19 -6.54
C THR A 15 11.41 9.38 -6.46
N PHE A 16 10.18 9.18 -5.99
CA PHE A 16 9.15 10.23 -5.93
C PHE A 16 9.45 11.31 -4.90
N MET A 17 10.32 11.06 -3.92
CA MET A 17 10.64 12.01 -2.86
C MET A 17 11.11 13.37 -3.39
N ALA A 18 11.87 13.37 -4.49
CA ALA A 18 12.36 14.59 -5.15
C ALA A 18 11.30 15.30 -6.01
N HIS A 19 10.17 14.65 -6.28
CA HIS A 19 9.12 15.12 -7.18
C HIS A 19 7.85 15.59 -6.46
N TYR A 20 7.73 15.33 -5.16
CA TYR A 20 6.66 15.91 -4.35
C TYR A 20 6.77 17.45 -4.33
N SER A 21 5.63 18.13 -4.48
CA SER A 21 5.56 19.59 -4.54
C SER A 21 4.30 20.07 -3.84
N ASP A 22 4.36 21.22 -3.17
CA ASP A 22 3.21 21.68 -2.36
C ASP A 22 1.96 21.96 -3.23
N ALA A 23 2.14 22.31 -4.51
CA ALA A 23 1.06 22.64 -5.43
C ALA A 23 0.31 21.40 -5.97
N ARG A 24 0.98 20.26 -6.11
CA ARG A 24 0.38 19.03 -6.68
C ARG A 24 0.26 17.89 -5.69
N HIS A 25 1.10 17.89 -4.67
CA HIS A 25 1.23 16.78 -3.72
C HIS A 25 1.17 17.25 -2.25
N PRO A 26 0.16 18.06 -1.86
CA PRO A 26 0.10 18.64 -0.52
C PRO A 26 0.00 17.58 0.60
N ALA A 27 -0.64 16.43 0.38
CA ALA A 27 -0.78 15.38 1.39
C ALA A 27 0.57 14.72 1.69
N SER A 28 1.29 14.27 0.66
CA SER A 28 2.63 13.69 0.79
C SER A 28 3.63 14.72 1.32
N ARG A 29 3.51 16.00 0.94
CA ARG A 29 4.37 17.07 1.48
C ARG A 29 4.11 17.35 2.96
N ALA A 30 2.85 17.36 3.39
CA ALA A 30 2.49 17.52 4.79
C ALA A 30 3.03 16.35 5.63
N TRP A 31 2.89 15.12 5.13
CA TRP A 31 3.37 13.93 5.82
C TRP A 31 4.90 13.85 5.84
N PHE A 32 5.55 13.76 4.68
CA PHE A 32 7.00 13.55 4.59
C PHE A 32 7.82 14.77 4.99
N GLY A 33 7.22 15.97 4.96
CA GLY A 33 7.84 17.21 5.45
C GLY A 33 7.75 17.42 6.96
N ALA A 34 7.01 16.58 7.70
CA ALA A 34 6.93 16.68 9.14
C ALA A 34 8.29 16.39 9.80
N ALA A 35 8.56 17.03 10.96
CA ALA A 35 9.83 16.85 11.67
C ALA A 35 10.11 15.39 12.07
N ASN A 36 9.05 14.63 12.35
CA ASN A 36 9.09 13.18 12.49
C ASN A 36 7.84 12.61 11.79
N PRO A 37 7.94 12.18 10.53
CA PRO A 37 6.80 11.73 9.73
C PRO A 37 6.04 10.56 10.36
N LEU A 38 6.76 9.62 10.99
CA LEU A 38 6.13 8.48 11.66
C LEU A 38 5.36 8.93 12.91
N ALA A 39 5.97 9.76 13.77
CA ALA A 39 5.28 10.27 14.96
C ALA A 39 4.05 11.11 14.59
N TRP A 40 4.16 11.90 13.52
CA TRP A 40 3.06 12.73 13.03
C TRP A 40 1.89 11.89 12.54
N VAL A 41 2.13 10.91 11.66
CA VAL A 41 1.05 10.05 11.14
C VAL A 41 0.45 9.18 12.25
N MET A 42 1.26 8.71 13.19
CA MET A 42 0.79 8.00 14.39
C MET A 42 0.05 8.91 15.37
N GLY A 43 0.10 10.23 15.22
CA GLY A 43 -0.69 11.20 15.97
C GLY A 43 -2.15 11.29 15.49
N LEU A 44 -2.41 10.99 14.21
CA LEU A 44 -3.71 11.18 13.58
C LEU A 44 -4.78 10.22 14.10
N SER A 45 -6.03 10.65 14.13
CA SER A 45 -7.17 9.73 14.25
C SER A 45 -7.26 8.80 13.04
N TRP A 46 -8.09 7.75 13.14
CA TRP A 46 -8.34 6.89 11.99
C TRP A 46 -8.95 7.67 10.82
N GLU A 47 -9.91 8.57 11.07
CA GLU A 47 -10.52 9.35 9.98
C GLU A 47 -9.50 10.25 9.28
N GLU A 48 -8.63 10.92 10.05
CA GLU A 48 -7.57 11.78 9.50
C GLU A 48 -6.51 10.97 8.74
N PHE A 49 -6.07 9.83 9.29
CA PHE A 49 -5.14 8.94 8.63
C PHE A 49 -5.72 8.43 7.30
N ASN A 50 -6.95 7.94 7.31
CA ASN A 50 -7.62 7.42 6.13
C ASN A 50 -7.82 8.50 5.05
N ALA A 51 -8.18 9.73 5.45
CA ALA A 51 -8.29 10.84 4.51
C ALA A 51 -6.92 11.23 3.92
N LEU A 52 -5.86 11.23 4.74
CA LEU A 52 -4.50 11.46 4.29
C LEU A 52 -4.07 10.41 3.27
N THR A 53 -4.24 9.12 3.56
CA THR A 53 -3.82 8.03 2.67
C THR A 53 -4.62 8.03 1.36
N THR A 54 -5.93 8.34 1.41
CA THR A 54 -6.72 8.51 0.18
C THR A 54 -6.18 9.63 -0.71
N ALA A 55 -5.81 10.77 -0.12
CA ALA A 55 -5.23 11.89 -0.86
C ALA A 55 -3.83 11.55 -1.39
N ALA A 56 -2.98 10.94 -0.55
CA ALA A 56 -1.64 10.52 -0.92
C ALA A 56 -1.66 9.49 -2.06
N ASP A 57 -2.57 8.52 -2.06
CA ASP A 57 -2.73 7.55 -3.15
C ASP A 57 -3.00 8.24 -4.50
N ALA A 58 -3.84 9.28 -4.52
CA ALA A 58 -4.07 10.06 -5.74
C ALA A 58 -2.81 10.81 -6.20
N GLU A 59 -2.00 11.30 -5.26
CA GLU A 59 -0.73 11.97 -5.53
C GLU A 59 0.34 10.98 -6.04
N TYR A 60 0.37 9.76 -5.49
CA TYR A 60 1.22 8.68 -5.96
C TYR A 60 0.87 8.30 -7.40
N LEU A 61 -0.41 8.22 -7.74
CA LEU A 61 -0.86 7.97 -9.11
C LEU A 61 -0.50 9.10 -10.08
N ASP A 62 -0.48 10.36 -9.64
CA ASP A 62 0.00 11.48 -10.48
C ASP A 62 1.47 11.30 -10.90
N LEU A 63 2.31 10.92 -9.95
CA LEU A 63 3.73 10.66 -10.21
C LEU A 63 3.94 9.36 -10.98
N PHE A 64 3.18 8.32 -10.64
CA PHE A 64 3.22 7.04 -11.36
C PHE A 64 2.81 7.17 -12.81
N ALA A 65 1.82 8.00 -13.14
CA ALA A 65 1.46 8.28 -14.52
C ALA A 65 2.63 8.90 -15.32
N ARG A 66 3.50 9.69 -14.67
CA ARG A 66 4.71 10.26 -15.31
C ARG A 66 5.81 9.21 -15.47
N GLU A 67 5.91 8.27 -14.53
CA GLU A 67 6.82 7.13 -14.63
C GLU A 67 6.41 6.23 -15.81
N LEU A 68 5.13 5.88 -15.90
CA LEU A 68 4.59 5.10 -17.02
C LEU A 68 4.78 5.79 -18.37
N ALA A 69 4.66 7.12 -18.44
CA ALA A 69 4.84 7.87 -19.68
C ALA A 69 6.28 7.81 -20.25
N GLN A 70 7.25 7.38 -19.46
CA GLN A 70 8.65 7.21 -19.88
C GLN A 70 8.95 5.78 -20.38
N ARG A 71 7.99 4.87 -20.27
CA ARG A 71 8.16 3.45 -20.56
C ARG A 71 7.49 3.07 -21.88
N ASP A 72 7.95 1.95 -22.44
CA ASP A 72 7.33 1.38 -23.64
C ASP A 72 5.92 0.84 -23.28
N PRO A 73 4.84 1.37 -23.87
CA PRO A 73 3.48 0.93 -23.56
C PRO A 73 3.20 -0.53 -23.96
N GLU A 74 4.01 -1.12 -24.83
CA GLU A 74 3.85 -2.52 -25.26
C GLU A 74 4.56 -3.52 -24.34
N THR A 75 5.36 -3.05 -23.38
CA THR A 75 6.04 -3.92 -22.41
C THR A 75 5.11 -4.24 -21.23
N PRO A 76 4.79 -5.52 -20.97
CA PRO A 76 3.98 -5.90 -19.81
C PRO A 76 4.65 -5.50 -18.50
N LEU A 77 3.85 -4.94 -17.59
CA LEU A 77 4.27 -4.49 -16.27
C LEU A 77 3.41 -5.11 -15.19
N LEU A 78 4.05 -5.65 -14.17
CA LEU A 78 3.43 -5.95 -12.88
C LEU A 78 3.81 -4.85 -11.88
N VAL A 79 2.82 -4.23 -11.26
CA VAL A 79 3.02 -3.22 -10.21
C VAL A 79 2.70 -3.85 -8.87
N ASP A 80 3.65 -3.85 -7.95
CA ASP A 80 3.45 -4.33 -6.59
C ASP A 80 3.07 -3.17 -5.66
N GLY A 81 1.88 -3.28 -5.06
CA GLY A 81 1.48 -2.52 -3.88
C GLY A 81 1.49 -0.99 -3.98
N GLY A 82 1.81 -0.35 -2.85
CA GLY A 82 1.95 1.10 -2.67
C GLY A 82 0.66 1.91 -2.55
N LEU A 83 -0.52 1.29 -2.56
CA LEU A 83 -1.81 1.98 -2.41
C LEU A 83 -2.65 1.38 -1.29
N ALA A 84 -3.20 2.24 -0.44
CA ALA A 84 -4.11 1.86 0.66
C ALA A 84 -5.59 1.90 0.25
N HIS A 85 -5.92 2.53 -0.87
CA HIS A 85 -7.27 2.74 -1.40
C HIS A 85 -7.39 2.26 -2.85
N PRO A 86 -7.65 0.95 -3.08
CA PRO A 86 -7.84 0.40 -4.41
C PRO A 86 -8.94 1.09 -5.22
N ALA A 87 -9.95 1.68 -4.56
CA ALA A 87 -10.99 2.45 -5.26
C ALA A 87 -10.42 3.68 -5.98
N VAL A 88 -9.33 4.28 -5.49
CA VAL A 88 -8.68 5.42 -6.16
C VAL A 88 -8.09 4.96 -7.50
N LEU A 89 -7.38 3.83 -7.52
CA LEU A 89 -6.82 3.25 -8.75
C LEU A 89 -7.92 2.77 -9.71
N ALA A 90 -9.01 2.18 -9.21
CA ALA A 90 -10.13 1.72 -10.02
C ALA A 90 -10.84 2.84 -10.82
N ARG A 91 -10.62 4.13 -10.46
CA ARG A 91 -11.14 5.27 -11.22
C ARG A 91 -10.38 5.53 -12.52
N VAL A 92 -9.16 5.03 -12.64
CA VAL A 92 -8.27 5.28 -13.79
C VAL A 92 -7.80 4.01 -14.48
N MET A 93 -8.04 2.84 -13.88
CA MET A 93 -7.69 1.53 -14.42
C MET A 93 -8.87 0.55 -14.33
N PRO A 94 -9.09 -0.30 -15.35
CA PRO A 94 -10.11 -1.34 -15.27
C PRO A 94 -9.85 -2.32 -14.10
N PRO A 95 -10.86 -2.62 -13.25
CA PRO A 95 -10.73 -3.57 -12.14
C PRO A 95 -10.22 -4.95 -12.53
N ALA A 96 -10.49 -5.39 -13.77
CA ALA A 96 -10.00 -6.66 -14.32
C ALA A 96 -8.46 -6.75 -14.47
N ARG A 97 -7.75 -5.62 -14.32
CA ARG A 97 -6.28 -5.56 -14.32
C ARG A 97 -5.68 -5.45 -12.92
N MET A 98 -6.52 -5.61 -11.90
CA MET A 98 -6.17 -5.41 -10.50
C MET A 98 -6.49 -6.68 -9.73
N VAL A 99 -5.61 -7.08 -8.83
CA VAL A 99 -5.86 -8.14 -7.87
C VAL A 99 -5.43 -7.66 -6.50
N CYS A 100 -6.31 -7.83 -5.51
CA CYS A 100 -5.97 -7.64 -4.11
C CYS A 100 -5.63 -8.99 -3.49
N VAL A 101 -4.41 -9.15 -2.98
CA VAL A 101 -4.03 -10.33 -2.21
C VAL A 101 -4.34 -10.08 -0.75
N ALA A 102 -5.25 -10.89 -0.19
CA ALA A 102 -5.68 -10.77 1.19
C ALA A 102 -5.13 -11.93 2.03
N VAL A 103 -4.90 -11.67 3.31
CA VAL A 103 -4.58 -12.67 4.32
C VAL A 103 -5.49 -12.49 5.52
N ASP A 104 -5.70 -13.58 6.26
CA ASP A 104 -6.47 -13.54 7.51
C ASP A 104 -5.88 -12.53 8.52
N ASP A 105 -6.76 -11.93 9.32
CA ASP A 105 -6.41 -10.92 10.33
C ASP A 105 -5.37 -11.43 11.35
N ALA A 106 -5.49 -12.69 11.79
CA ALA A 106 -4.54 -13.28 12.73
C ALA A 106 -3.18 -13.51 12.09
N VAL A 107 -3.15 -13.95 10.83
CA VAL A 107 -1.91 -14.10 10.05
C VAL A 107 -1.23 -12.74 9.85
N ARG A 108 -1.99 -11.70 9.51
CA ARG A 108 -1.48 -10.34 9.33
C ARG A 108 -0.87 -9.79 10.62
N ALA A 109 -1.59 -9.90 11.74
CA ALA A 109 -1.09 -9.48 13.05
C ALA A 109 0.18 -10.24 13.44
N HIS A 110 0.18 -11.57 13.25
CA HIS A 110 1.34 -12.40 13.50
C HIS A 110 2.56 -11.97 12.67
N CYS A 111 2.37 -11.67 11.39
CA CYS A 111 3.45 -11.15 10.52
C CYS A 111 4.02 -9.84 11.05
N TRP A 112 3.17 -8.89 11.46
CA TRP A 112 3.65 -7.62 12.03
C TRP A 112 4.47 -7.81 13.29
N GLU A 113 4.13 -8.79 14.13
CA GLU A 113 4.83 -9.05 15.39
C GLU A 113 6.13 -9.84 15.20
N HIS A 114 6.17 -10.79 14.26
CA HIS A 114 7.23 -11.81 14.23
C HIS A 114 8.09 -11.81 12.96
N ALA A 115 7.60 -11.28 11.84
CA ALA A 115 8.35 -11.36 10.60
C ALA A 115 9.66 -10.55 10.69
N PRO A 116 10.81 -11.09 10.27
CA PRO A 116 12.10 -10.38 10.28
C PRO A 116 12.04 -9.08 9.47
N ALA A 117 11.37 -9.09 8.32
CA ALA A 117 11.20 -7.92 7.46
C ALA A 117 10.44 -6.76 8.11
N ARG A 118 9.71 -7.00 9.21
CA ARG A 118 8.97 -5.97 9.95
C ARG A 118 9.72 -5.47 11.20
N ALA A 119 10.93 -5.96 11.46
CA ALA A 119 11.72 -5.61 12.65
C ALA A 119 12.06 -4.12 12.72
N GLU A 120 12.35 -3.50 11.57
CA GLU A 120 12.68 -2.09 11.51
C GLU A 120 11.50 -1.20 11.91
N MET A 121 10.32 -1.42 11.32
CA MET A 121 9.09 -0.70 11.71
C MET A 121 8.76 -0.86 13.20
N ARG A 122 8.91 -2.09 13.74
CA ARG A 122 8.78 -2.33 15.20
C ARG A 122 9.77 -1.48 16.00
N GLY A 123 11.02 -1.40 15.54
CA GLY A 123 12.06 -0.57 16.16
C GLY A 123 11.73 0.91 16.14
N TRP A 124 11.23 1.42 15.01
CA TRP A 124 10.82 2.83 14.89
C TRP A 124 9.66 3.18 15.81
N LEU A 125 8.62 2.34 15.88
CA LEU A 125 7.49 2.55 16.79
C LEU A 125 7.89 2.42 18.27
N ALA A 126 8.83 1.52 18.59
CA ALA A 126 9.37 1.38 19.93
C ALA A 126 10.19 2.60 20.40
N ALA A 127 10.74 3.38 19.46
CA ALA A 127 11.48 4.60 19.73
C ALA A 127 10.57 5.83 19.94
N LEU A 128 9.26 5.72 19.65
CA LEU A 128 8.30 6.78 19.91
C LEU A 128 7.90 6.86 21.39
N PRO A 129 7.39 8.01 21.86
CA PRO A 129 6.74 8.10 23.17
C PRO A 129 5.57 7.12 23.29
N HIS A 130 5.39 6.52 24.47
CA HIS A 130 4.33 5.54 24.75
C HIS A 130 4.33 4.36 23.75
N PRO A 131 5.44 3.60 23.63
CA PRO A 131 5.65 2.63 22.55
C PRO A 131 4.59 1.53 22.50
N ALA A 132 4.07 1.08 23.65
CA ALA A 132 2.99 0.10 23.69
C ALA A 132 1.67 0.64 23.10
N GLU A 133 1.35 1.92 23.37
CA GLU A 133 0.17 2.58 22.81
C GLU A 133 0.33 2.82 21.31
N MET A 134 1.52 3.23 20.86
CA MET A 134 1.84 3.41 19.45
C MET A 134 1.73 2.09 18.67
N TRP A 135 2.26 1.00 19.23
CA TRP A 135 2.13 -0.32 18.62
C TRP A 135 0.67 -0.77 18.52
N ALA A 136 -0.12 -0.62 19.58
CA ALA A 136 -1.54 -0.96 19.57
C ALA A 136 -2.33 -0.12 18.55
N LYS A 137 -2.02 1.19 18.46
CA LYS A 137 -2.63 2.08 17.47
C LYS A 137 -2.26 1.69 16.04
N PHE A 138 -0.99 1.35 15.81
CA PHE A 138 -0.49 0.91 14.52
C PHE A 138 -1.23 -0.34 14.03
N LEU A 139 -1.29 -1.40 14.86
CA LEU A 139 -2.04 -2.61 14.52
C LEU A 139 -3.53 -2.35 14.28
N ARG A 140 -4.13 -1.40 15.02
CA ARG A 140 -5.50 -0.99 14.78
C ARG A 140 -5.66 -0.31 13.41
N HIS A 141 -4.76 0.59 13.04
CA HIS A 141 -4.81 1.27 11.73
C HIS A 141 -4.57 0.30 10.58
N ASP A 142 -3.59 -0.60 10.70
CA ASP A 142 -3.35 -1.68 9.75
C ASP A 142 -4.62 -2.52 9.50
N ARG A 143 -5.31 -2.95 10.57
CA ARG A 143 -6.57 -3.69 10.43
C ARG A 143 -7.66 -2.88 9.75
N LEU A 144 -7.84 -1.62 10.13
CA LEU A 144 -8.88 -0.76 9.53
C LEU A 144 -8.57 -0.46 8.06
N MET A 145 -7.29 -0.33 7.70
CA MET A 145 -6.84 -0.17 6.32
C MET A 145 -7.14 -1.43 5.50
N ALA A 146 -6.80 -2.62 6.00
CA ALA A 146 -7.16 -3.88 5.34
C ALA A 146 -8.68 -4.02 5.13
N GLN A 147 -9.49 -3.67 6.13
CA GLN A 147 -10.95 -3.68 6.01
C GLN A 147 -11.46 -2.67 4.97
N THR A 148 -10.82 -1.51 4.87
CA THR A 148 -11.14 -0.49 3.88
C THR A 148 -10.79 -0.98 2.48
N MET A 149 -9.60 -1.55 2.29
CA MET A 149 -9.18 -2.16 1.03
C MET A 149 -10.14 -3.26 0.57
N ASP A 150 -10.55 -4.15 1.48
CA ASP A 150 -11.49 -5.24 1.18
C ASP A 150 -12.87 -4.69 0.75
N ALA A 151 -13.38 -3.68 1.46
CA ALA A 151 -14.65 -3.04 1.13
C ALA A 151 -14.60 -2.32 -0.22
N GLU A 152 -13.51 -1.59 -0.49
CA GLU A 152 -13.29 -0.88 -1.75
C GLU A 152 -13.12 -1.84 -2.93
N CYS A 153 -12.36 -2.92 -2.77
CA CYS A 153 -12.20 -3.94 -3.81
C CYS A 153 -13.56 -4.55 -4.17
N THR A 154 -14.36 -4.89 -3.16
CA THR A 154 -15.71 -5.43 -3.38
C THR A 154 -16.60 -4.43 -4.13
N ALA A 155 -16.59 -3.16 -3.71
CA ALA A 155 -17.40 -2.11 -4.34
C ALA A 155 -16.98 -1.79 -5.78
N ALA A 156 -15.67 -1.86 -6.07
CA ALA A 156 -15.12 -1.60 -7.39
C ALA A 156 -15.12 -2.82 -8.33
N GLY A 157 -15.44 -4.02 -7.82
CA GLY A 157 -15.36 -5.26 -8.59
C GLY A 157 -13.93 -5.71 -8.87
N ILE A 158 -12.98 -5.38 -7.99
CA ILE A 158 -11.59 -5.85 -8.05
C ILE A 158 -11.53 -7.28 -7.50
N THR A 159 -10.88 -8.18 -8.23
CA THR A 159 -10.74 -9.58 -7.81
C THR A 159 -9.87 -9.67 -6.55
N ARG A 160 -10.34 -10.44 -5.57
CA ARG A 160 -9.62 -10.72 -4.32
C ARG A 160 -9.14 -12.16 -4.31
N VAL A 161 -7.87 -12.36 -3.99
CA VAL A 161 -7.24 -13.68 -3.83
C VAL A 161 -6.79 -13.82 -2.37
N GLU A 162 -7.40 -14.74 -1.64
CA GLU A 162 -7.03 -15.01 -0.24
C GLU A 162 -5.85 -15.97 -0.18
N ARG A 163 -4.76 -15.59 0.47
CA ARG A 163 -3.65 -16.48 0.78
C ARG A 163 -3.86 -17.15 2.14
N GLY A 164 -3.85 -18.48 2.14
CA GLY A 164 -3.88 -19.27 3.38
C GLY A 164 -2.57 -19.17 4.17
N GLU A 165 -2.64 -19.32 5.50
CA GLU A 165 -1.50 -19.23 6.41
C GLU A 165 -0.32 -20.12 6.00
N TYR A 166 -0.61 -21.37 5.65
CA TYR A 166 0.37 -22.38 5.24
C TYR A 166 0.44 -22.57 3.73
N GLU A 167 -0.21 -21.69 2.97
CA GLU A 167 -0.22 -21.80 1.52
C GLU A 167 1.16 -21.40 0.94
N PRO A 168 1.75 -22.25 0.09
CA PRO A 168 2.95 -21.90 -0.65
C PRO A 168 2.72 -20.67 -1.52
N ILE A 169 3.72 -19.80 -1.61
CA ILE A 169 3.65 -18.56 -2.41
C ILE A 169 3.30 -18.88 -3.87
N ASP A 170 3.88 -19.93 -4.45
CA ASP A 170 3.62 -20.33 -5.84
C ASP A 170 2.14 -20.66 -6.11
N ALA A 171 1.43 -21.22 -5.14
CA ALA A 171 0.00 -21.51 -5.27
C ALA A 171 -0.85 -20.24 -5.24
N THR A 172 -0.46 -19.26 -4.41
CA THR A 172 -1.09 -17.93 -4.42
C THR A 172 -0.80 -17.22 -5.74
N ALA A 173 0.46 -17.24 -6.19
CA ALA A 173 0.88 -16.61 -7.44
C ALA A 173 0.11 -17.17 -8.64
N ALA A 174 -0.10 -18.49 -8.72
CA ALA A 174 -0.88 -19.11 -9.78
C ALA A 174 -2.33 -18.59 -9.84
N ARG A 175 -2.99 -18.41 -8.69
CA ARG A 175 -4.35 -17.85 -8.62
C ARG A 175 -4.39 -16.36 -8.98
N VAL A 176 -3.36 -15.60 -8.62
CA VAL A 176 -3.22 -14.20 -9.05
C VAL A 176 -3.09 -14.11 -10.57
N MET A 177 -2.24 -14.96 -11.18
CA MET A 177 -2.09 -15.01 -12.63
C MET A 177 -3.41 -15.40 -13.33
N GLU A 178 -4.11 -16.41 -12.82
CA GLU A 178 -5.43 -16.80 -13.32
C GLU A 178 -6.44 -15.64 -13.25
N ALA A 179 -6.47 -14.93 -12.12
CA ALA A 179 -7.35 -13.78 -11.91
C ALA A 179 -7.04 -12.59 -12.84
N LEU A 180 -5.78 -12.43 -13.24
CA LEU A 180 -5.33 -11.41 -14.20
C LEU A 180 -5.38 -11.87 -15.66
N HIS A 181 -5.78 -13.12 -15.91
CA HIS A 181 -5.77 -13.77 -17.23
C HIS A 181 -4.38 -13.80 -17.90
N LEU A 182 -3.35 -14.12 -17.11
CA LEU A 182 -1.94 -14.16 -17.52
C LEU A 182 -1.37 -15.57 -17.65
#